data_AF-A0A7X7DM03-F1
#
_entry.id   AF-A0A7X7DM03-F1
#
_cell.length_a   1.000
_cell.length_b   1.000
_cell.length_c   1.000
_cell.angle_alpha   90.00
_cell.angle_beta   90.00
_cell.angle_gamma   90.00
#
_symmetry.space_group_name_H-M   'P 1'
#
loop_
_entity.id
_entity.type
_entity.pdbx_description
1 polymer ?
#
loop_
_entity_poly.entity_id
_entity_poly.type
_entity_poly.pdbx_seq_one_letter_code
_entity_poly.pdbx_strand_id
1 'polypeptide(L)'
;MNGLCVFRIDATKGSSVTYPLNTELAGDNSLKLVMYPVLLETGILSTPADIVVEGAIKRYNTGDVTGPECGDLLMSIDIEDIQAAFDPEALSLQQLKDLFPLTKTFAFENEGISFKNRLIDAQIITDKKEVVEYAIKLRDIIKRQDLESLYIEYRPKLDDYALAYPEEFPDPESWFANLFRDDFFPGGPIVEFDRDDIVARPWCDGRIWEVSRKPYQPFFMNKGLDGDINMIELYVGRVDGKLKIIR
;
A
#
# COMPACT_ATOMS: atom_id res chain seq x y z
N MET A 1 1.34 7.04 7.63
CA MET A 1 1.95 5.91 6.88
C MET A 1 2.47 6.44 5.56
N ASN A 2 3.79 6.43 5.36
CA ASN A 2 4.42 6.77 4.07
C ASN A 2 4.62 5.56 3.14
N GLY A 3 4.10 4.40 3.54
CA GLY A 3 3.82 3.23 2.72
C GLY A 3 2.58 2.53 3.26
N LEU A 4 1.69 2.07 2.39
CA LEU A 4 0.54 1.24 2.75
C LEU A 4 0.88 -0.21 2.45
N CYS A 5 1.40 -0.93 3.44
CA CYS A 5 1.51 -2.38 3.34
C CYS A 5 0.37 -3.01 4.12
N VAL A 6 -0.41 -3.84 3.43
CA VAL A 6 -1.38 -4.73 4.06
C VAL A 6 -0.80 -6.13 4.02
N PHE A 7 -0.46 -6.66 5.18
CA PHE A 7 -0.13 -8.07 5.32
C PHE A 7 -1.24 -8.76 6.13
N ARG A 8 -1.57 -9.98 5.71
CA ARG A 8 -2.52 -10.85 6.40
C ARG A 8 -1.77 -12.09 6.87
N ILE A 9 -1.64 -12.24 8.18
CA ILE A 9 -1.06 -13.43 8.80
C ILE A 9 -2.22 -14.31 9.26
N ASP A 10 -2.14 -15.60 8.94
CA ASP A 10 -3.09 -16.60 9.41
C ASP A 10 -2.39 -17.46 10.47
N ALA A 11 -2.97 -17.51 11.67
CA ALA A 11 -2.44 -18.27 12.80
C ALA A 11 -2.32 -19.78 12.47
N THR A 12 -3.06 -20.28 11.47
CA THR A 12 -2.96 -21.69 11.05
C THR A 12 -1.72 -22.00 10.20
N LYS A 13 -0.88 -21.00 9.86
CA LYS A 13 0.29 -21.17 8.97
C LYS A 13 1.65 -20.90 9.63
N GLY A 14 1.71 -20.72 10.95
CA GLY A 14 2.93 -20.82 11.76
C GLY A 14 3.96 -19.69 11.65
N SER A 15 4.08 -19.00 10.51
CA SER A 15 4.81 -17.74 10.35
C SER A 15 4.54 -17.13 8.97
N SER A 16 4.70 -15.81 8.85
CA SER A 16 4.70 -15.12 7.56
C SER A 16 5.86 -14.15 7.52
N VAL A 17 6.68 -14.25 6.48
CA VAL A 17 7.77 -13.30 6.21
C VAL A 17 7.27 -12.32 5.16
N THR A 18 7.51 -11.02 5.36
CA THR A 18 7.24 -9.98 4.36
C THR A 18 8.54 -9.35 3.90
N TYR A 19 8.53 -8.83 2.68
CA TYR A 19 9.59 -7.94 2.19
C TYR A 19 9.70 -6.70 3.09
N PRO A 20 10.90 -6.10 3.21
CA PRO A 20 11.08 -4.86 3.94
C PRO A 20 10.08 -3.81 3.46
N LEU A 21 9.35 -3.24 4.43
CA LEU A 21 8.54 -2.06 4.22
C LEU A 21 9.47 -0.96 3.72
N ASN A 22 8.99 -0.14 2.77
CA ASN A 22 9.75 0.97 2.18
C ASN A 22 10.63 1.64 3.27
N THR A 23 11.96 1.61 3.08
CA THR A 23 12.94 2.07 4.07
C THR A 23 12.79 3.55 4.41
N GLU A 24 12.09 4.31 3.55
CA GLU A 24 11.87 5.75 3.67
C GLU A 24 10.55 6.10 4.38
N LEU A 25 10.15 5.33 5.39
CA LEU A 25 9.05 5.68 6.29
C LEU A 25 9.51 6.79 7.25
N ALA A 26 9.47 8.05 6.83
CA ALA A 26 9.81 9.16 7.73
C ALA A 26 8.60 9.91 8.30
N GLY A 27 8.80 10.70 9.35
CA GLY A 27 7.76 11.43 10.08
C GLY A 27 6.84 10.54 10.92
N ASP A 28 5.61 11.00 11.15
CA ASP A 28 4.58 10.28 11.93
C ASP A 28 4.10 9.02 11.19
N ASN A 29 4.49 7.86 11.69
CA ASN A 29 4.09 6.57 11.16
C ASN A 29 3.17 5.83 12.13
N SER A 30 2.40 4.89 11.58
CA SER A 30 1.48 4.07 12.36
C SER A 30 1.43 2.65 11.80
N LEU A 31 1.61 1.65 12.64
CA LEU A 31 1.28 0.26 12.33
C LEU A 31 -0.08 -0.06 12.95
N LYS A 32 -1.04 -0.51 12.14
CA LYS A 32 -2.35 -0.95 12.62
C LYS A 32 -2.44 -2.47 12.51
N LEU A 33 -2.57 -3.13 13.65
CA LEU A 33 -2.88 -4.55 13.73
C LEU A 33 -4.39 -4.72 13.86
N VAL A 34 -4.97 -5.56 13.00
CA VAL A 34 -6.37 -5.95 13.05
C VAL A 34 -6.42 -7.47 13.19
N MET A 35 -6.89 -7.93 14.34
CA MET A 35 -6.88 -9.33 14.72
C MET A 35 -8.31 -9.87 14.74
N TYR A 36 -8.49 -11.08 14.21
CA TYR A 36 -9.77 -11.77 14.13
C TYR A 36 -9.65 -13.12 14.82
N PRO A 37 -10.75 -13.67 15.35
CA PRO A 37 -10.73 -14.96 15.98
C PRO A 37 -10.64 -16.05 14.91
N VAL A 38 -9.93 -17.12 15.21
CA VAL A 38 -9.81 -18.31 14.36
C VAL A 38 -10.33 -19.54 15.09
N LEU A 39 -10.74 -20.57 14.35
CA LEU A 39 -11.07 -21.85 14.95
C LEU A 39 -9.77 -22.62 15.21
N LEU A 40 -9.49 -22.94 16.47
CA LEU A 40 -8.33 -23.73 16.86
C LEU A 40 -8.53 -25.21 16.52
N GLU A 41 -7.45 -26.00 16.50
CA GLU A 41 -7.51 -27.45 16.26
C GLU A 41 -8.38 -28.20 17.28
N THR A 42 -8.55 -27.62 18.47
CA THR A 42 -9.45 -28.11 19.52
C THR A 42 -10.94 -27.95 19.18
N GLY A 43 -11.27 -27.27 18.09
CA GLY A 43 -12.65 -26.95 17.69
C GLY A 43 -13.24 -25.76 18.48
N ILE A 44 -12.43 -25.06 19.26
CA ILE A 44 -12.81 -23.88 20.04
C ILE A 44 -12.34 -22.62 19.30
N LEU A 45 -13.13 -21.54 19.37
CA LEU A 45 -12.75 -20.26 18.80
C LEU A 45 -11.65 -19.61 19.66
N SER A 46 -10.60 -19.07 19.04
CA SER A 46 -9.53 -18.36 19.74
C SER A 46 -10.06 -17.12 20.45
N THR A 47 -9.50 -16.87 21.62
CA THR A 47 -9.76 -15.72 22.49
C THR A 47 -8.62 -14.69 22.37
N PRO A 48 -8.75 -13.49 22.95
CA PRO A 48 -7.64 -12.53 22.99
C PRO A 48 -6.38 -13.09 23.66
N ALA A 49 -6.54 -13.97 24.66
CA ALA A 49 -5.42 -14.60 25.37
C ALA A 49 -4.60 -15.55 24.49
N ASP A 50 -5.18 -16.05 23.39
CA ASP A 50 -4.49 -16.92 22.43
C ASP A 50 -3.67 -16.14 21.40
N ILE A 51 -3.76 -14.80 21.39
CA ILE A 51 -3.08 -13.95 20.40
C ILE A 51 -1.80 -13.42 21.02
N VAL A 52 -0.65 -13.89 20.54
CA VAL A 52 0.67 -13.37 20.91
C VAL A 52 1.24 -12.60 19.73
N VAL A 53 1.61 -11.34 19.95
CA VAL A 53 2.31 -10.52 18.95
C VAL A 53 3.47 -9.82 19.63
N GLU A 54 4.68 -10.27 19.29
CA GLU A 54 5.93 -9.60 19.64
C GLU A 54 6.63 -9.16 18.36
N GLY A 55 7.26 -7.99 18.40
CA GLY A 55 8.02 -7.51 17.26
C GLY A 55 8.81 -6.25 17.55
N ALA A 56 9.50 -5.77 16.52
CA ALA A 56 10.24 -4.52 16.57
C ALA A 56 10.15 -3.83 15.21
N ILE A 57 10.08 -2.50 15.26
CA ILE A 57 10.28 -1.63 14.10
C ILE A 57 11.70 -1.09 14.23
N LYS A 58 12.51 -1.34 13.21
CA LYS A 58 13.91 -0.95 13.16
C LYS A 58 14.20 -0.14 11.91
N ARG A 59 15.13 0.81 12.02
CA ARG A 59 15.66 1.61 10.92
C ARG A 59 16.97 1.03 10.42
N TYR A 60 17.12 1.01 9.10
CA TYR A 60 18.34 0.63 8.40
C TYR A 60 18.67 1.73 7.38
N ASN A 61 19.96 1.95 7.14
CA ASN A 61 20.47 2.84 6.12
C ASN A 61 20.95 2.05 4.89
N THR A 62 21.14 2.75 3.77
CA THR A 62 21.73 2.16 2.57
C THR A 62 23.08 1.50 2.88
N GLY A 63 23.20 0.23 2.53
CA GLY A 63 24.41 -0.57 2.77
C GLY A 63 24.45 -1.29 4.12
N ASP A 64 23.47 -1.10 5.00
CA ASP A 64 23.39 -1.83 6.26
C ASP A 64 23.14 -3.32 6.05
N VAL A 65 23.73 -4.14 6.91
CA VAL A 65 23.38 -5.56 7.00
C VAL A 65 22.00 -5.66 7.63
N THR A 66 21.04 -6.20 6.88
CA THR A 66 19.70 -6.46 7.38
C THR A 66 19.70 -7.75 8.19
N GLY A 67 19.18 -7.69 9.41
CA GLY A 67 19.14 -8.83 10.31
C GLY A 67 18.34 -8.54 11.59
N PRO A 68 17.82 -9.58 12.27
CA PRO A 68 16.99 -9.42 13.46
C PRO A 68 17.66 -8.61 14.57
N GLU A 69 18.99 -8.69 14.69
CA GLU A 69 19.78 -7.99 15.71
C GLU A 69 20.43 -6.69 15.21
N CYS A 70 20.19 -6.30 13.96
CA CYS A 70 20.79 -5.13 13.32
C CYS A 70 19.78 -3.98 13.19
N GLY A 71 20.27 -2.78 12.89
CA GLY A 71 19.47 -1.57 12.72
C GLY A 71 19.13 -0.86 14.03
N ASP A 72 18.73 0.40 13.94
CA ASP A 72 18.33 1.21 15.10
C ASP A 72 16.90 0.86 15.51
N LEU A 73 16.69 0.48 16.78
CA LEU A 73 15.35 0.20 17.29
C LEU A 73 14.54 1.50 17.40
N LEU A 74 13.47 1.60 16.61
CA LEU A 74 12.52 2.72 16.70
C LEU A 74 11.40 2.42 17.70
N MET A 75 10.91 1.18 17.71
CA MET A 75 9.78 0.78 18.55
C MET A 75 9.76 -0.73 18.78
N SER A 76 9.35 -1.15 19.96
CA SER A 76 8.94 -2.54 20.22
C SER A 76 7.43 -2.67 20.07
N ILE A 77 6.98 -3.78 19.50
CA ILE A 77 5.58 -4.13 19.32
C ILE A 77 5.26 -5.21 20.34
N ASP A 78 4.28 -4.91 21.18
CA ASP A 78 3.72 -5.83 22.16
C ASP A 78 2.24 -5.52 22.35
N ILE A 79 1.42 -6.56 22.55
CA ILE A 79 -0.02 -6.53 22.76
C ILE A 79 -0.43 -7.07 24.13
N GLU A 80 0.49 -7.26 25.07
CA GLU A 80 0.20 -7.75 26.44
C GLU A 80 -0.91 -6.96 27.15
N ASP A 81 -1.00 -5.65 26.94
CA ASP A 81 -2.07 -4.80 27.47
C ASP A 81 -3.47 -5.20 26.97
N ILE A 82 -3.59 -5.67 25.73
CA ILE A 82 -4.85 -6.19 25.17
C ILE A 82 -5.17 -7.52 25.82
N GLN A 83 -4.19 -8.40 26.03
CA GLN A 83 -4.42 -9.69 26.69
C GLN A 83 -4.86 -9.50 28.15
N ALA A 84 -4.18 -8.62 28.89
CA ALA A 84 -4.44 -8.34 30.30
C ALA A 84 -5.79 -7.66 30.55
N ALA A 85 -6.38 -7.03 29.52
CA ALA A 85 -7.68 -6.36 29.63
C ALA A 85 -8.88 -7.33 29.67
N PHE A 86 -8.66 -8.62 29.44
CA PHE A 86 -9.75 -9.61 29.37
C PHE A 86 -9.50 -10.81 30.29
N ASP A 87 -10.56 -11.24 30.98
CA ASP A 87 -10.58 -12.53 31.66
C ASP A 87 -11.13 -13.59 30.67
N PRO A 88 -10.29 -14.51 30.16
CA PRO A 88 -10.70 -15.50 29.17
C PRO A 88 -11.72 -16.50 29.73
N GLU A 89 -11.78 -16.71 31.05
CA GLU A 89 -12.73 -17.64 31.68
C GLU A 89 -14.12 -17.01 31.89
N ALA A 90 -14.23 -15.68 31.78
CA ALA A 90 -15.47 -14.93 32.02
C ALA A 90 -16.25 -14.55 30.74
N LEU A 91 -15.69 -14.78 29.54
CA LEU A 91 -16.29 -14.36 28.28
C LEU A 91 -17.12 -15.48 27.63
N SER A 92 -18.40 -15.21 27.39
CA SER A 92 -19.26 -16.06 26.56
C SER A 92 -18.89 -15.98 25.07
N LEU A 93 -19.31 -16.98 24.30
CA LEU A 93 -19.16 -17.03 22.84
C LEU A 93 -19.73 -15.80 22.11
N GLN A 94 -20.81 -15.22 22.63
CA GLN A 94 -21.39 -14.00 22.07
C GLN A 94 -20.52 -12.78 22.38
N GLN A 95 -20.02 -12.66 23.62
CA GLN A 95 -19.12 -11.57 24.01
C GLN A 95 -17.79 -11.62 23.25
N LEU A 96 -17.27 -12.82 22.96
CA LEU A 96 -16.09 -12.98 22.12
C LEU A 96 -16.34 -12.46 20.70
N LYS A 97 -17.48 -12.82 20.07
CA LYS A 97 -17.83 -12.32 18.74
C LYS A 97 -17.96 -10.80 18.70
N ASP A 98 -18.53 -10.21 19.74
CA ASP A 98 -18.72 -8.75 19.84
C ASP A 98 -17.40 -8.00 20.11
N LEU A 99 -16.38 -8.70 20.64
CA LEU A 99 -15.06 -8.14 20.91
C LEU A 99 -14.21 -7.91 19.65
N PHE A 100 -14.43 -8.74 18.63
CA PHE A 100 -13.61 -8.77 17.42
C PHE A 100 -14.20 -7.93 16.28
N PRO A 101 -13.38 -7.33 15.41
CA PRO A 101 -11.92 -7.41 15.41
C PRO A 101 -11.26 -6.57 16.51
N LEU A 102 -10.25 -7.15 17.15
CA LEU A 102 -9.38 -6.39 18.03
C LEU A 102 -8.45 -5.53 17.18
N THR A 103 -8.31 -4.27 17.55
CA THR A 103 -7.47 -3.32 16.82
C THR A 103 -6.47 -2.68 17.76
N LYS A 104 -5.18 -2.73 17.41
CA LYS A 104 -4.13 -1.94 18.07
C LYS A 104 -3.39 -1.10 17.05
N THR A 105 -3.13 0.15 17.41
CA THR A 105 -2.32 1.06 16.58
C THR A 105 -1.08 1.45 17.35
N PHE A 106 0.07 1.25 16.73
CA PHE A 106 1.38 1.65 17.24
C PHE A 106 1.84 2.87 16.46
N ALA A 107 2.06 3.99 17.13
CA ALA A 107 2.55 5.22 16.51
C ALA A 107 4.05 5.37 16.77
N PHE A 108 4.84 5.58 15.72
CA PHE A 108 6.29 5.74 15.83
C PHE A 108 6.75 6.87 14.92
N GLU A 109 7.83 7.51 15.31
CA GLU A 109 8.47 8.57 14.53
C GLU A 109 9.78 8.04 13.94
N ASN A 110 10.13 8.56 12.77
CA ASN A 110 11.42 8.33 12.15
C ASN A 110 11.87 9.60 11.43
N GLU A 111 13.16 9.90 11.46
CA GLU A 111 13.72 11.04 10.74
C GLU A 111 13.72 10.79 9.22
N GLY A 112 13.54 11.85 8.42
CA GLY A 112 13.60 11.79 6.94
C GLY A 112 12.40 12.44 6.23
N ILE A 113 12.13 12.01 5.00
CA ILE A 113 11.11 12.60 4.11
C ILE A 113 9.72 12.03 4.38
N SER A 114 8.76 12.93 4.66
CA SER A 114 7.38 12.53 4.91
C SER A 114 6.45 12.88 3.75
N PHE A 115 5.68 11.88 3.28
CA PHE A 115 4.65 12.01 2.26
C PHE A 115 3.22 12.07 2.86
N LYS A 116 3.11 12.29 4.17
CA LYS A 116 1.84 12.32 4.92
C LYS A 116 0.82 13.26 4.29
N ASN A 117 1.26 14.45 3.88
CA ASN A 117 0.42 15.46 3.22
C ASN A 117 -0.27 14.94 1.96
N ARG A 118 0.37 14.00 1.24
CA ARG A 118 -0.14 13.46 -0.02
C ARG A 118 -0.93 12.16 0.14
N LEU A 119 -0.67 11.40 1.20
CA LEU A 119 -1.27 10.06 1.38
C LEU A 119 -2.33 10.03 2.49
N ILE A 120 -2.08 10.72 3.61
CA ILE A 120 -2.88 10.63 4.83
C ILE A 120 -3.70 11.90 5.05
N ASP A 121 -3.09 13.07 4.91
CA ASP A 121 -3.76 14.36 5.11
C ASP A 121 -4.34 14.90 3.80
N ALA A 122 -4.21 14.14 2.71
CA ALA A 122 -4.77 14.49 1.42
C ALA A 122 -6.30 14.64 1.48
N GLN A 123 -6.82 15.46 0.59
CA GLN A 123 -8.25 15.69 0.48
C GLN A 123 -8.99 14.40 0.10
N ILE A 124 -10.05 14.08 0.85
CA ILE A 124 -10.92 12.92 0.59
C ILE A 124 -11.58 13.07 -0.79
N ILE A 125 -11.62 11.97 -1.54
CA ILE A 125 -12.38 11.84 -2.78
C ILE A 125 -13.70 11.15 -2.43
N THR A 126 -14.80 11.90 -2.52
CA THR A 126 -16.12 11.42 -2.10
C THR A 126 -16.92 10.76 -3.23
N ASP A 127 -16.62 11.08 -4.49
CA ASP A 127 -17.32 10.54 -5.65
C ASP A 127 -16.47 9.52 -6.41
N LYS A 128 -16.89 8.25 -6.37
CA LYS A 128 -16.27 7.17 -7.15
C LYS A 128 -16.34 7.44 -8.66
N LYS A 129 -17.38 8.13 -9.15
CA LYS A 129 -17.50 8.42 -10.59
C LYS A 129 -16.36 9.32 -11.08
N GLU A 130 -15.93 10.28 -10.27
CA GLU A 130 -14.79 11.15 -10.59
C GLU A 130 -13.50 10.31 -10.78
N VAL A 131 -13.28 9.31 -9.91
CA VAL A 131 -12.15 8.39 -10.02
C VAL A 131 -12.21 7.57 -11.31
N VAL A 132 -13.40 7.08 -11.67
CA VAL A 132 -13.61 6.30 -12.90
C VAL A 132 -13.40 7.17 -14.15
N GLU A 133 -13.90 8.40 -14.18
CA GLU A 133 -13.67 9.32 -15.31
C GLU A 133 -12.19 9.71 -15.43
N TYR A 134 -11.50 9.88 -14.31
CA TYR A 134 -10.06 10.10 -14.30
C TYR A 134 -9.30 8.88 -14.85
N ALA A 135 -9.70 7.65 -14.49
CA ALA A 135 -9.13 6.45 -15.06
C ALA A 135 -9.36 6.36 -16.58
N ILE A 136 -10.55 6.73 -17.07
CA ILE A 136 -10.82 6.83 -18.51
C ILE A 136 -9.90 7.84 -19.20
N LYS A 137 -9.68 9.01 -18.58
CA LYS A 137 -8.71 10.00 -19.08
C LYS A 137 -7.31 9.39 -19.22
N LEU A 138 -6.85 8.63 -18.22
CA LEU A 138 -5.55 7.97 -18.25
C LEU A 138 -5.46 6.91 -19.35
N ARG A 139 -6.49 6.07 -19.51
CA ARG A 139 -6.59 5.12 -20.62
C ARG A 139 -6.44 5.84 -21.96
N ASP A 140 -7.12 6.98 -22.13
CA ASP A 140 -7.09 7.74 -23.39
C ASP A 140 -5.72 8.37 -23.64
N ILE A 141 -5.00 8.80 -22.61
CA ILE A 141 -3.61 9.24 -22.70
C ILE A 141 -2.71 8.09 -23.18
N ILE A 142 -2.82 6.90 -22.58
CA ILE A 142 -2.06 5.70 -23.00
C ILE A 142 -2.42 5.29 -24.43
N LYS A 143 -3.70 5.33 -24.80
CA LYS A 143 -4.17 5.00 -26.15
C LYS A 143 -3.56 5.91 -27.22
N ARG A 144 -3.35 7.19 -26.89
CA ARG A 144 -2.66 8.16 -27.76
C ARG A 144 -1.13 8.10 -27.66
N GLN A 145 -0.59 7.31 -26.73
CA GLN A 145 0.85 7.28 -26.40
C GLN A 145 1.40 8.69 -26.07
N ASP A 146 0.57 9.49 -25.41
CA ASP A 146 0.86 10.88 -25.07
C ASP A 146 1.71 10.94 -23.80
N LEU A 147 3.03 10.72 -23.98
CA LEU A 147 4.00 10.60 -22.90
C LEU A 147 4.08 11.86 -22.04
N GLU A 148 4.00 13.04 -22.64
CA GLU A 148 4.06 14.33 -21.93
C GLU A 148 2.87 14.50 -20.99
N SER A 149 1.65 14.24 -21.49
CA SER A 149 0.46 14.28 -20.63
C SER A 149 0.52 13.23 -19.54
N LEU A 150 1.02 12.02 -19.84
CA LEU A 150 1.15 10.96 -18.84
C LEU A 150 2.16 11.34 -17.75
N TYR A 151 3.29 11.92 -18.12
CA TYR A 151 4.30 12.40 -17.18
C TYR A 151 3.71 13.45 -16.22
N ILE A 152 2.88 14.37 -16.70
CA ILE A 152 2.18 15.36 -15.86
C ILE A 152 1.26 14.69 -14.82
N GLU A 153 0.67 13.54 -15.14
CA GLU A 153 -0.15 12.78 -14.19
C GLU A 153 0.69 11.99 -13.18
N TYR A 154 1.85 11.49 -13.59
CA TYR A 154 2.83 10.77 -12.76
C TYR A 154 3.71 11.65 -11.88
N ARG A 155 3.86 12.93 -12.23
CA ARG A 155 4.83 13.82 -11.61
C ARG A 155 4.85 13.79 -10.08
N PRO A 156 3.72 13.77 -9.35
CA PRO A 156 3.77 13.66 -7.89
C PRO A 156 4.47 12.37 -7.41
N LYS A 157 4.16 11.21 -8.00
CA LYS A 157 4.84 9.96 -7.67
C LYS A 157 6.35 10.06 -7.97
N LEU A 158 6.72 10.62 -9.12
CA LEU A 158 8.12 10.75 -9.53
C LEU A 158 8.90 11.70 -8.62
N ASP A 159 8.29 12.82 -8.22
CA ASP A 159 8.87 13.77 -7.27
C ASP A 159 9.11 13.09 -5.91
N ASP A 160 8.19 12.24 -5.43
CA ASP A 160 8.39 11.46 -4.20
C ASP A 160 9.55 10.48 -4.33
N TYR A 161 9.65 9.79 -5.47
CA TYR A 161 10.71 8.81 -5.71
C TYR A 161 12.08 9.48 -5.85
N ALA A 162 12.15 10.64 -6.51
CA ALA A 162 13.38 11.43 -6.63
C ALA A 162 13.88 11.91 -5.26
N LEU A 163 12.95 12.29 -4.38
CA LEU A 163 13.26 12.67 -3.01
C LEU A 163 13.72 11.47 -2.18
N ALA A 164 13.02 10.34 -2.28
CA ALA A 164 13.29 9.13 -1.51
C ALA A 164 14.57 8.41 -1.96
N TYR A 165 14.87 8.42 -3.27
CA TYR A 165 15.96 7.64 -3.88
C TYR A 165 16.81 8.49 -4.81
N PRO A 166 17.47 9.56 -4.32
CA PRO A 166 18.19 10.50 -5.18
C PRO A 166 19.36 9.86 -5.95
N GLU A 167 19.97 8.79 -5.42
CA GLU A 167 21.06 8.08 -6.08
C GLU A 167 20.58 7.06 -7.13
N GLU A 168 19.47 6.38 -6.87
CA GLU A 168 18.88 5.39 -7.79
C GLU A 168 18.01 6.06 -8.87
N PHE A 169 17.52 7.26 -8.57
CA PHE A 169 16.57 7.99 -9.40
C PHE A 169 17.02 9.44 -9.69
N PRO A 170 18.26 9.65 -10.20
CA PRO A 170 18.84 10.99 -10.37
C PRO A 170 18.17 11.79 -11.51
N ASP A 171 17.53 11.11 -12.47
CA ASP A 171 16.77 11.72 -13.56
C ASP A 171 15.40 11.01 -13.74
N PRO A 172 14.38 11.46 -12.98
CA PRO A 172 13.04 10.89 -13.02
C PRO A 172 12.37 10.97 -14.40
N GLU A 173 12.67 12.01 -15.16
CA GLU A 173 12.05 12.26 -16.46
C GLU A 173 12.59 11.28 -17.50
N SER A 174 13.92 11.15 -17.59
CA SER A 174 14.54 10.17 -18.50
C SER A 174 14.16 8.75 -18.13
N TRP A 175 14.18 8.39 -16.84
CA TRP A 175 13.74 7.05 -16.41
C TRP A 175 12.30 6.76 -16.83
N PHE A 176 11.39 7.71 -16.59
CA PHE A 176 9.98 7.56 -16.94
C PHE A 176 9.79 7.43 -18.46
N ALA A 177 10.51 8.26 -19.22
CA ALA A 177 10.47 8.22 -20.67
C ALA A 177 10.94 6.86 -21.20
N ASN A 178 12.03 6.31 -20.68
CA ASN A 178 12.55 5.01 -21.09
C ASN A 178 11.55 3.89 -20.80
N LEU A 179 11.02 3.83 -19.56
CA LEU A 179 10.01 2.83 -19.18
C LEU A 179 8.82 2.81 -20.15
N PHE A 180 8.27 3.98 -20.49
CA PHE A 180 7.07 4.01 -21.33
C PHE A 180 7.38 3.89 -22.82
N ARG A 181 8.39 4.59 -23.31
CA ARG A 181 8.74 4.65 -24.73
C ARG A 181 9.38 3.36 -25.23
N ASP A 182 10.25 2.77 -24.44
CA ASP A 182 11.11 1.66 -24.88
C ASP A 182 10.54 0.31 -24.46
N ASP A 183 9.87 0.22 -23.30
CA ASP A 183 9.33 -1.05 -22.79
C ASP A 183 7.80 -1.12 -22.91
N PHE A 184 7.08 -0.14 -22.35
CA PHE A 184 5.63 -0.26 -22.18
C PHE A 184 4.86 -0.15 -23.51
N PHE A 185 5.09 0.93 -24.28
CA PHE A 185 4.38 1.18 -25.53
C PHE A 185 4.72 0.18 -26.65
N PRO A 186 5.98 -0.24 -26.85
CA PRO A 186 6.29 -1.21 -27.90
C PRO A 186 5.68 -2.59 -27.61
N GLY A 187 5.48 -2.95 -26.33
CA GLY A 187 4.76 -4.17 -25.93
C GLY A 187 3.25 -4.13 -26.19
N GLY A 188 2.69 -3.06 -26.76
CA GLY A 188 1.28 -2.98 -27.14
C GLY A 188 0.32 -2.81 -25.96
N PRO A 189 0.06 -1.57 -25.52
CA PRO A 189 -0.83 -1.28 -24.40
C PRO A 189 -2.24 -1.87 -24.58
N ILE A 190 -2.78 -2.45 -23.51
CA ILE A 190 -4.13 -3.01 -23.49
C ILE A 190 -5.10 -1.92 -23.05
N VAL A 191 -5.69 -1.22 -24.02
CA VAL A 191 -6.57 -0.04 -23.82
C VAL A 191 -8.01 -0.25 -24.28
N GLU A 192 -8.35 -1.44 -24.77
CA GLU A 192 -9.70 -1.78 -25.23
C GLU A 192 -10.56 -2.27 -24.07
N PHE A 193 -10.91 -1.33 -23.18
CA PHE A 193 -11.81 -1.52 -22.05
C PHE A 193 -12.60 -0.22 -21.81
N ASP A 194 -13.77 -0.31 -21.20
CA ASP A 194 -14.67 0.82 -20.96
C ASP A 194 -14.84 1.15 -19.46
N ARG A 195 -15.82 2.00 -19.15
CA ARG A 195 -16.10 2.45 -17.78
C ARG A 195 -16.53 1.30 -16.87
N ASP A 196 -17.30 0.36 -17.41
CA ASP A 196 -17.87 -0.74 -16.64
C ASP A 196 -16.82 -1.81 -16.32
N ASP A 197 -15.71 -1.82 -17.06
CA ASP A 197 -14.54 -2.65 -16.79
C ASP A 197 -13.65 -2.10 -15.66
N ILE A 198 -13.82 -0.83 -15.26
CA ILE A 198 -12.97 -0.18 -14.26
C ILE A 198 -13.43 -0.55 -12.85
N VAL A 199 -12.48 -1.03 -12.04
CA VAL A 199 -12.67 -1.25 -10.61
C VAL A 199 -11.91 -0.15 -9.86
N ALA A 200 -12.63 0.60 -9.04
CA ALA A 200 -12.05 1.60 -8.15
C ALA A 200 -12.35 1.21 -6.70
N ARG A 201 -11.29 1.01 -5.91
CA ARG A 201 -11.33 0.60 -4.50
C ARG A 201 -10.77 1.73 -3.63
N PRO A 202 -11.54 2.26 -2.65
CA PRO A 202 -11.05 3.30 -1.76
C PRO A 202 -10.11 2.75 -0.68
N TRP A 203 -9.13 3.57 -0.33
CA TRP A 203 -8.13 3.39 0.71
C TRP A 203 -8.01 4.70 1.52
N CYS A 204 -7.49 4.62 2.74
CA CYS A 204 -7.29 5.78 3.63
C CYS A 204 -8.55 6.67 3.75
N ASP A 205 -9.70 6.04 4.03
CA ASP A 205 -11.01 6.69 4.09
C ASP A 205 -11.38 7.46 2.81
N GLY A 206 -11.00 6.93 1.64
CA GLY A 206 -11.31 7.50 0.34
C GLY A 206 -10.35 8.60 -0.13
N ARG A 207 -9.21 8.79 0.54
CA ARG A 207 -8.16 9.74 0.09
C ARG A 207 -7.30 9.18 -1.03
N ILE A 208 -7.14 7.87 -1.04
CA ILE A 208 -6.41 7.12 -2.05
C ILE A 208 -7.39 6.14 -2.69
N TRP A 209 -7.32 5.99 -4.00
CA TRP A 209 -8.11 5.02 -4.72
C TRP A 209 -7.21 4.17 -5.59
N GLU A 210 -7.27 2.86 -5.37
CA GLU A 210 -6.68 1.88 -6.27
C GLU A 210 -7.60 1.74 -7.48
N VAL A 211 -7.02 1.82 -8.67
CA VAL A 211 -7.70 1.65 -9.94
C VAL A 211 -7.17 0.38 -10.60
N SER A 212 -8.09 -0.49 -11.04
CA SER A 212 -7.80 -1.77 -11.69
C SER A 212 -8.85 -2.06 -12.77
N ARG A 213 -8.69 -3.18 -13.51
CA ARG A 213 -9.61 -3.64 -14.56
C ARG A 213 -10.25 -4.97 -14.20
N LYS A 214 -11.42 -5.30 -14.77
CA LYS A 214 -12.09 -6.59 -14.62
C LYS A 214 -11.56 -7.63 -15.63
N PRO A 215 -11.53 -8.94 -15.25
CA PRO A 215 -11.47 -9.41 -13.87
C PRO A 215 -10.16 -8.91 -13.23
N TYR A 216 -10.17 -8.65 -11.91
CA TYR A 216 -9.11 -7.90 -11.18
C TYR A 216 -7.70 -8.03 -11.78
N GLN A 217 -7.29 -6.98 -12.50
CA GLN A 217 -6.02 -6.86 -13.23
C GLN A 217 -5.41 -5.47 -13.01
N PRO A 218 -4.08 -5.33 -13.06
CA PRO A 218 -3.41 -4.04 -13.06
C PRO A 218 -3.98 -3.10 -14.13
N PHE A 219 -4.04 -1.80 -13.83
CA PHE A 219 -4.71 -0.84 -14.70
C PHE A 219 -3.94 -0.60 -15.99
N PHE A 220 -2.62 -0.40 -15.89
CA PHE A 220 -1.74 -0.36 -17.04
C PHE A 220 -1.10 -1.73 -17.25
N MET A 221 -1.32 -2.28 -18.43
CA MET A 221 -0.72 -3.54 -18.86
C MET A 221 -0.48 -3.48 -20.36
N ASN A 222 0.60 -4.11 -20.82
CA ASN A 222 0.83 -4.34 -22.24
C ASN A 222 0.74 -5.84 -22.57
N LYS A 223 0.88 -6.20 -23.84
CA LYS A 223 0.93 -7.60 -24.30
C LYS A 223 2.34 -8.21 -24.14
N GLY A 224 3.31 -7.38 -23.82
CA GLY A 224 4.71 -7.71 -23.62
C GLY A 224 5.56 -7.62 -24.89
N LEU A 225 6.87 -7.49 -24.69
CA LEU A 225 7.90 -7.69 -25.70
C LEU A 225 8.61 -9.00 -25.32
N ASP A 226 8.73 -9.93 -26.27
CA ASP A 226 9.47 -11.19 -26.06
C ASP A 226 9.03 -12.05 -24.85
N GLY A 227 7.77 -11.89 -24.43
CA GLY A 227 7.18 -12.62 -23.29
C GLY A 227 7.19 -11.85 -21.97
N ASP A 228 7.88 -10.72 -21.89
CA ASP A 228 7.93 -9.87 -20.69
C ASP A 228 6.75 -8.88 -20.69
N ILE A 229 5.77 -9.18 -19.84
CA ILE A 229 4.56 -8.37 -19.66
C ILE A 229 4.83 -7.29 -18.61
N ASN A 230 4.69 -6.03 -19.01
CA ASN A 230 4.72 -4.92 -18.07
C ASN A 230 3.33 -4.75 -17.44
N MET A 231 3.30 -4.72 -16.11
CA MET A 231 2.10 -4.53 -15.29
C MET A 231 2.36 -3.43 -14.27
N ILE A 232 1.52 -2.39 -14.29
CA ILE A 232 1.65 -1.26 -13.37
C ILE A 232 0.32 -1.10 -12.63
N GLU A 233 0.37 -1.29 -11.31
CA GLU A 233 -0.72 -0.94 -10.39
C GLU A 233 -0.85 0.58 -10.30
N LEU A 234 -2.07 1.06 -10.09
CA LEU A 234 -2.36 2.48 -10.11
C LEU A 234 -3.11 2.91 -8.86
N TYR A 235 -2.55 3.88 -8.14
CA TYR A 235 -3.18 4.52 -7.01
C TYR A 235 -3.28 6.03 -7.27
N VAL A 236 -4.49 6.56 -7.10
CA VAL A 236 -4.81 7.95 -7.38
C VAL A 236 -5.25 8.69 -6.12
N GLY A 237 -4.89 9.96 -6.03
CA GLY A 237 -5.24 10.82 -4.90
C GLY A 237 -5.34 12.28 -5.36
N ARG A 238 -5.79 13.17 -4.47
CA ARG A 238 -5.82 14.61 -4.76
C ARG A 238 -4.48 15.27 -4.46
N VAL A 239 -3.95 15.99 -5.44
CA VAL A 239 -2.80 16.87 -5.33
C VAL A 239 -3.21 18.22 -5.90
N ASP A 240 -3.12 19.27 -5.07
CA ASP A 240 -3.56 20.64 -5.42
C ASP A 240 -5.00 20.67 -6.00
N GLY A 241 -5.90 19.90 -5.37
CA GLY A 241 -7.32 19.80 -5.74
C GLY A 241 -7.62 18.92 -6.95
N LYS A 242 -6.62 18.42 -7.68
CA LYS A 242 -6.80 17.58 -8.87
C LYS A 242 -6.43 16.13 -8.59
N LEU A 243 -7.12 15.18 -9.24
CA LEU A 243 -6.70 13.78 -9.22
C LEU A 243 -5.37 13.62 -9.96
N LYS A 244 -4.45 12.90 -9.33
CA LYS A 244 -3.11 12.58 -9.81
C LYS A 244 -2.73 11.15 -9.50
N ILE A 245 -1.76 10.61 -10.22
CA ILE A 245 -1.14 9.32 -9.91
C ILE A 245 -0.15 9.56 -8.77
N ILE A 246 -0.37 8.88 -7.67
CA ILE A 246 0.43 9.03 -6.45
C ILE A 246 1.22 7.77 -6.12
N ARG A 247 0.80 6.57 -6.54
CA ARG A 247 1.58 5.34 -6.48
C ARG A 247 1.28 4.45 -7.69
#